data_AF-A0A1H8G542-F1
#
_entry.id   AF-A0A1H8G542-F1
#
_cell.length_a   1.000
_cell.length_b   1.000
_cell.length_c   1.000
_cell.angle_alpha   90.00
_cell.angle_beta   90.00
_cell.angle_gamma   90.00
#
_symmetry.space_group_name_H-M   'P 1'
#
loop_
_entity.id
_entity.type
_entity.pdbx_description
1 polymer ?
#
loop_
_entity_poly.entity_id
_entity_poly.type
_entity_poly.pdbx_seq_one_letter_code
_entity_poly.pdbx_strand_id
1 'polypeptide(L)'
;MRNCRTIFIILLIFWPLLLMSQGQDFWIKDFHQNMTDLSAISSNVKDLNGKPTALIRFVVRDSKFEFSANLGIVKQESKTGEVWLYVPVGTKRLTISHPYLGLLRGFEIPTSVEGKCTYDAEIVITNNAYLDALLDQAITSSSSSEINAEETDELESDSMLYQGQALTSSAS
;
A
#
# COMPACT_ATOMS: atom_id res chain seq x y z
N MET A 1 25.39 -24.08 -49.55
CA MET A 1 25.70 -24.11 -48.10
C MET A 1 25.84 -22.72 -47.44
N ARG A 2 26.18 -21.64 -48.16
CA ARG A 2 26.35 -20.28 -47.58
C ARG A 2 25.06 -19.67 -47.02
N ASN A 3 23.92 -19.90 -47.67
CA ASN A 3 22.63 -19.30 -47.28
C ASN A 3 21.99 -19.96 -46.03
N CYS A 4 22.35 -21.21 -45.73
CA CYS A 4 21.82 -21.92 -44.56
C CYS A 4 22.47 -21.42 -43.26
N ARG A 5 23.77 -21.05 -43.31
CA ARG A 5 24.48 -20.44 -42.17
C ARG A 5 23.93 -19.05 -41.83
N THR A 6 23.61 -18.24 -42.84
CA THR A 6 23.04 -16.89 -42.62
C THR A 6 21.62 -16.95 -42.05
N ILE A 7 20.79 -17.90 -42.48
CA ILE A 7 19.44 -18.11 -41.92
C ILE A 7 19.54 -18.53 -40.44
N PHE A 8 20.47 -19.43 -40.10
CA PHE A 8 20.68 -19.86 -38.72
C PHE A 8 21.12 -18.71 -37.80
N ILE A 9 22.01 -17.83 -38.30
CA ILE A 9 22.47 -16.64 -37.55
C ILE A 9 21.33 -15.65 -37.33
N ILE A 10 20.46 -15.44 -38.33
CA ILE A 10 19.29 -14.55 -38.18
C ILE A 10 18.32 -15.12 -37.13
N LEU A 11 18.03 -16.42 -37.15
CA LEU A 11 17.17 -17.07 -36.15
C LEU A 11 17.77 -17.00 -34.74
N LEU A 12 19.09 -17.17 -34.60
CA LEU A 12 19.78 -17.12 -33.31
C LEU A 12 19.78 -15.71 -32.70
N ILE A 13 19.81 -14.66 -33.53
CA ILE A 13 19.75 -13.26 -33.09
C ILE A 13 18.31 -12.81 -32.80
N PHE A 14 17.32 -13.34 -33.52
CA PHE A 14 15.91 -12.97 -33.33
C PHE A 14 15.23 -13.70 -32.15
N TRP A 15 15.75 -14.87 -31.76
CA TRP A 15 15.24 -15.68 -30.64
C TRP A 15 15.27 -14.98 -29.26
N PRO A 16 16.37 -14.32 -28.83
CA PRO A 16 16.40 -13.63 -27.54
C PRO A 16 15.62 -12.30 -27.51
N LEU A 17 15.28 -11.71 -28.66
CA LEU A 17 14.49 -10.46 -28.73
C LEU A 17 13.03 -10.64 -28.28
N LEU A 18 12.55 -11.88 -28.21
CA LEU A 18 11.18 -12.21 -27.78
C LEU A 18 11.03 -12.35 -26.25
N LEU A 19 12.13 -12.30 -25.48
CA LEU A 19 12.15 -12.72 -24.08
C LEU A 19 12.20 -11.59 -23.04
N MET A 20 11.98 -10.33 -23.42
CA MET A 20 12.12 -9.21 -22.47
C MET A 20 10.91 -8.29 -22.50
N SER A 21 9.82 -8.71 -21.86
CA SER A 21 8.78 -7.79 -21.37
C SER A 21 8.63 -8.02 -19.88
N GLN A 22 9.35 -7.24 -19.08
CA GLN A 22 9.03 -7.12 -17.65
C GLN A 22 7.73 -6.33 -17.58
N GLY A 23 6.61 -7.04 -17.44
CA GLY A 23 5.28 -6.46 -17.32
C GLY A 23 5.08 -5.80 -15.96
N GLN A 24 4.18 -4.81 -15.91
CA GLN A 24 3.61 -4.35 -14.64
C GLN A 24 2.43 -5.26 -14.28
N ASP A 25 2.35 -5.67 -13.03
CA ASP A 25 1.34 -6.60 -12.52
C ASP A 25 0.22 -5.90 -11.73
N PHE A 26 -0.01 -4.63 -12.05
CA PHE A 26 -1.07 -3.83 -11.46
C PHE A 26 -1.52 -2.69 -12.38
N TRP A 27 -2.70 -2.15 -12.11
CA TRP A 27 -3.26 -1.01 -12.80
C TRP A 27 -4.21 -0.21 -11.88
N ILE A 28 -4.62 0.98 -12.32
CA ILE A 28 -5.50 1.88 -11.55
C ILE A 28 -6.92 1.82 -12.11
N LYS A 29 -7.88 1.58 -11.21
CA LYS A 29 -9.31 1.51 -11.51
C LYS A 29 -10.06 2.66 -10.84
N ASP A 30 -11.19 3.03 -11.44
CA ASP A 30 -12.23 3.88 -10.84
C ASP A 30 -11.74 5.27 -10.37
N PHE A 31 -10.91 5.92 -11.18
CA PHE A 31 -10.49 7.29 -10.89
C PHE A 31 -11.67 8.25 -11.08
N HIS A 32 -12.18 8.83 -9.99
CA HIS A 32 -13.26 9.81 -10.03
C HIS A 32 -13.15 10.83 -8.90
N GLN A 33 -13.83 11.97 -9.08
CA GLN A 33 -13.93 12.98 -8.03
C GLN A 33 -14.98 12.59 -7.01
N ASN A 34 -14.63 12.62 -5.73
CA ASN A 34 -15.58 12.43 -4.65
C ASN A 34 -16.02 13.79 -4.09
N MET A 35 -17.25 14.20 -4.45
CA MET A 35 -17.81 15.49 -4.04
C MET A 35 -18.24 15.53 -2.57
N THR A 36 -18.54 14.37 -1.98
CA THR A 36 -19.01 14.26 -0.59
C THR A 36 -17.86 14.37 0.40
N ASP A 37 -16.65 13.99 -0.02
CA ASP A 37 -15.47 14.03 0.84
C ASP A 37 -14.76 15.38 0.85
N LEU A 38 -14.80 16.06 2.00
CA LEU A 38 -14.19 17.36 2.26
C LEU A 38 -12.77 17.28 2.84
N SER A 39 -12.12 16.11 2.84
CA SER A 39 -10.78 15.89 3.40
C SER A 39 -9.71 16.83 2.82
N ALA A 40 -9.78 17.10 1.51
CA ALA A 40 -8.89 18.06 0.84
C ALA A 40 -9.06 19.50 1.38
N ILE A 41 -10.29 19.88 1.77
CA ILE A 41 -10.57 21.19 2.35
C ILE A 41 -10.07 21.26 3.80
N SER A 42 -10.38 20.23 4.59
CA SER A 42 -10.07 20.19 6.02
C SER A 42 -8.57 20.20 6.31
N SER A 43 -7.78 19.49 5.50
CA SER A 43 -6.33 19.36 5.67
C SER A 43 -5.54 20.66 5.38
N ASN A 44 -6.10 21.60 4.61
CA ASN A 44 -5.51 22.90 4.29
C ASN A 44 -4.05 22.85 3.81
N VAL A 45 -3.65 21.79 3.10
CA VAL A 45 -2.31 21.63 2.54
C VAL A 45 -2.15 22.56 1.33
N LYS A 46 -1.01 23.26 1.27
CA LYS A 46 -0.69 24.21 0.21
C LYS A 46 0.58 23.80 -0.51
N ASP A 47 0.61 24.05 -1.81
CA ASP A 47 1.80 23.86 -2.63
C ASP A 47 2.87 24.94 -2.37
N LEU A 48 4.01 24.84 -3.06
CA LEU A 48 5.11 25.80 -2.97
C LEU A 48 4.72 27.24 -3.40
N ASN A 49 3.59 27.38 -4.10
CA ASN A 49 3.07 28.67 -4.55
C ASN A 49 1.94 29.19 -3.64
N GLY A 50 1.67 28.53 -2.51
CA GLY A 50 0.60 28.89 -1.58
C GLY A 50 -0.82 28.57 -2.08
N LYS A 51 -0.96 27.82 -3.18
CA LYS A 51 -2.26 27.37 -3.70
C LYS A 51 -2.71 26.10 -2.98
N PRO A 52 -4.02 25.91 -2.77
CA PRO A 52 -4.53 24.69 -2.16
C PRO A 52 -4.29 23.48 -3.07
N THR A 53 -3.88 22.36 -2.47
CA THR A 53 -3.63 21.11 -3.20
C THR A 53 -4.92 20.33 -3.46
N ALA A 54 -4.88 19.42 -4.44
CA ALA A 54 -5.85 18.36 -4.59
C ALA A 54 -5.44 17.16 -3.73
N LEU A 55 -6.40 16.37 -3.24
CA LEU A 55 -6.15 15.11 -2.57
C LEU A 55 -6.53 13.96 -3.50
N ILE A 56 -5.62 13.02 -3.72
CA ILE A 56 -5.90 11.75 -4.40
C ILE A 56 -5.74 10.63 -3.38
N ARG A 57 -6.80 9.85 -3.15
CA ARG A 57 -6.79 8.67 -2.30
C ARG A 57 -6.71 7.43 -3.15
N PHE A 58 -5.70 6.63 -2.88
CA PHE A 58 -5.53 5.31 -3.47
C PHE A 58 -5.93 4.25 -2.46
N VAL A 59 -6.93 3.43 -2.80
CA VAL A 59 -7.20 2.19 -2.08
C VAL A 59 -6.13 1.18 -2.49
N VAL A 60 -5.38 0.67 -1.51
CA VAL A 60 -4.25 -0.23 -1.73
C VAL A 60 -4.33 -1.46 -0.84
N ARG A 61 -3.95 -2.61 -1.39
CA ARG A 61 -3.86 -3.88 -0.64
C ARG A 61 -2.49 -4.11 0.01
N ASP A 62 -1.49 -3.37 -0.44
CA ASP A 62 -0.12 -3.42 0.07
C ASP A 62 0.38 -2.00 0.34
N SER A 63 1.20 -1.84 1.37
CA SER A 63 1.83 -0.57 1.76
C SER A 63 3.14 -0.28 1.03
N LYS A 64 3.70 -1.26 0.30
CA LYS A 64 4.97 -1.14 -0.44
C LYS A 64 4.88 -0.34 -1.75
N PHE A 65 3.73 0.25 -2.06
CA PHE A 65 3.58 1.13 -3.22
C PHE A 65 4.24 2.49 -2.96
N GLU A 66 5.06 2.91 -3.91
CA GLU A 66 5.70 4.22 -3.93
C GLU A 66 5.09 5.07 -5.05
N PHE A 67 4.97 6.37 -4.79
CA PHE A 67 4.28 7.30 -5.69
C PHE A 67 5.18 8.48 -6.05
N SER A 68 5.04 8.95 -7.28
CA SER A 68 5.64 10.19 -7.77
C SER A 68 4.72 10.87 -8.78
N ALA A 69 4.85 12.19 -8.92
CA ALA A 69 3.99 13.00 -9.78
C ALA A 69 4.83 13.97 -10.62
N ASN A 70 4.32 14.36 -11.79
CA ASN A 70 5.05 15.26 -12.70
C ASN A 70 5.30 16.67 -12.12
N LEU A 71 4.46 17.14 -11.20
CA LEU A 71 4.65 18.39 -10.47
C LEU A 71 5.15 18.18 -9.02
N GLY A 72 5.57 16.95 -8.70
CA GLY A 72 5.91 16.54 -7.35
C GLY A 72 4.69 16.25 -6.47
N ILE A 73 4.96 15.59 -5.34
CA ILE A 73 3.97 15.33 -4.29
C ILE A 73 4.29 16.28 -3.14
N VAL A 74 3.28 17.03 -2.69
CA VAL A 74 3.44 18.00 -1.59
C VAL A 74 3.49 17.28 -0.26
N LYS A 75 2.63 16.28 -0.09
CA LYS A 75 2.54 15.45 1.11
C LYS A 75 2.00 14.07 0.75
N GLN A 76 2.50 13.04 1.42
CA GLN A 76 1.98 11.69 1.35
C GLN A 76 1.67 11.20 2.76
N GLU A 77 0.50 10.58 2.95
CA GLU A 77 0.11 9.94 4.19
C GLU A 77 -0.33 8.50 3.91
N SER A 78 0.27 7.54 4.58
CA SER A 78 -0.14 6.13 4.50
C SER A 78 -1.11 5.81 5.63
N LYS A 79 -2.25 5.22 5.27
CA LYS A 79 -3.29 4.75 6.20
C LYS A 79 -3.55 3.26 5.95
N THR A 80 -4.21 2.59 6.88
CA THR A 80 -4.57 1.18 6.72
C THR A 80 -5.50 1.02 5.52
N GLY A 81 -5.02 0.35 4.47
CA GLY A 81 -5.77 0.12 3.23
C GLY A 81 -5.81 1.31 2.26
N GLU A 82 -5.17 2.45 2.59
CA GLU A 82 -5.24 3.65 1.77
C GLU A 82 -3.91 4.43 1.76
N VAL A 83 -3.61 5.09 0.64
CA VAL A 83 -2.52 6.08 0.55
C VAL A 83 -3.08 7.40 0.05
N TRP A 84 -2.84 8.46 0.81
CA TRP A 84 -3.34 9.80 0.55
C TRP A 84 -2.21 10.65 -0.03
N LEU A 85 -2.44 11.20 -1.22
CA LEU A 85 -1.46 11.99 -1.95
C LEU A 85 -1.98 13.41 -2.18
N TYR A 86 -1.27 14.37 -1.63
CA TYR A 86 -1.52 15.79 -1.85
C TYR A 86 -0.68 16.27 -3.03
N VAL A 87 -1.36 16.64 -4.12
CA VAL A 87 -0.71 17.03 -5.37
C VAL A 87 -1.07 18.47 -5.76
N PRO A 88 -0.15 19.22 -6.39
CA PRO A 88 -0.46 20.55 -6.91
C PRO A 88 -1.54 20.52 -7.98
N VAL A 89 -2.28 21.63 -8.11
CA VAL A 89 -3.27 21.82 -9.17
C VAL A 89 -2.60 21.71 -10.54
N GLY A 90 -3.23 21.01 -11.47
CA GLY A 90 -2.69 20.78 -12.81
C GLY A 90 -1.68 19.63 -12.89
N THR A 91 -1.55 18.80 -11.84
CA THR A 91 -0.89 17.49 -11.95
C THR A 91 -1.64 16.65 -12.98
N LYS A 92 -0.92 16.05 -13.93
CA LYS A 92 -1.52 15.29 -15.03
C LYS A 92 -1.04 13.86 -15.10
N ARG A 93 0.13 13.57 -14.52
CA ARG A 93 0.78 12.28 -14.62
C ARG A 93 1.28 11.83 -13.26
N LEU A 94 0.94 10.59 -12.92
CA LEU A 94 1.44 9.88 -11.76
C LEU A 94 2.32 8.72 -12.20
N THR A 95 3.29 8.37 -11.38
CA THR A 95 4.11 7.18 -11.54
C THR A 95 4.06 6.42 -10.23
N ILE A 96 3.73 5.14 -10.32
CA ILE A 96 3.58 4.25 -9.18
C ILE A 96 4.60 3.12 -9.33
N SER A 97 5.46 2.93 -8.35
CA SER A 97 6.44 1.83 -8.28
C SER A 97 6.04 0.83 -7.21
N HIS A 98 6.36 -0.44 -7.48
CA HIS A 98 6.28 -1.52 -6.52
C HIS A 98 7.47 -2.46 -6.70
N PRO A 99 8.16 -2.89 -5.63
CA PRO A 99 9.40 -3.68 -5.73
C PRO A 99 9.23 -5.00 -6.50
N TYR A 100 8.06 -5.63 -6.40
CA TYR A 100 7.79 -6.95 -7.02
C TYR A 100 6.82 -6.89 -8.20
N LEU A 101 5.96 -5.88 -8.26
CA LEU A 101 4.86 -5.82 -9.24
C LEU A 101 5.22 -4.89 -10.42
N GLY A 102 6.41 -4.31 -10.41
CA GLY A 102 6.90 -3.45 -11.47
C GLY A 102 6.54 -1.98 -11.28
N LEU A 103 6.43 -1.26 -12.38
CA LEU A 103 6.39 0.19 -12.40
C LEU A 103 5.39 0.69 -13.44
N LEU A 104 4.34 1.34 -12.97
CA LEU A 104 3.36 2.06 -13.79
C LEU A 104 3.84 3.50 -13.99
N ARG A 105 4.47 3.78 -15.13
CA ARG A 105 4.95 5.13 -15.46
C ARG A 105 3.90 5.95 -16.18
N GLY A 106 3.75 7.19 -15.76
CA GLY A 106 3.00 8.19 -16.51
C GLY A 106 1.52 7.87 -16.66
N PHE A 107 0.89 7.30 -15.63
CA PHE A 107 -0.56 7.21 -15.55
C PHE A 107 -1.17 8.59 -15.76
N GLU A 108 -1.94 8.74 -16.84
CA GLU A 108 -2.58 10.00 -17.19
C GLU A 108 -3.88 10.14 -16.42
N ILE A 109 -3.97 11.19 -15.60
CA ILE A 109 -5.17 11.48 -14.84
C ILE A 109 -6.27 11.89 -15.83
N PRO A 110 -7.43 11.22 -15.83
CA PRO A 110 -8.47 11.43 -16.85
C PRO A 110 -9.15 12.81 -16.74
N THR A 111 -9.02 13.48 -15.60
CA THR A 111 -9.61 14.79 -15.33
C THR A 111 -8.55 15.72 -14.75
N SER A 112 -8.66 17.02 -15.04
CA SER A 112 -7.78 18.00 -14.42
C SER A 112 -8.03 18.02 -12.91
N VAL A 113 -6.99 17.77 -12.11
CA VAL A 113 -7.12 17.87 -10.65
C VAL A 113 -7.27 19.32 -10.20
N GLU A 114 -8.31 19.56 -9.43
CA GLU A 114 -8.65 20.86 -8.88
C GLU A 114 -8.28 20.96 -7.41
N GLY A 115 -7.85 22.15 -6.98
CA GLY A 115 -7.48 22.38 -5.59
C GLY A 115 -8.70 22.28 -4.69
N LYS A 116 -8.50 21.79 -3.46
CA LYS A 116 -9.57 21.54 -2.47
C LYS A 116 -10.56 20.43 -2.86
N CYS A 117 -10.27 19.65 -3.89
CA CYS A 117 -11.09 18.50 -4.28
C CYS A 117 -10.42 17.19 -3.85
N THR A 118 -11.25 16.20 -3.53
CA THR A 118 -10.84 14.83 -3.21
C THR A 118 -11.16 13.92 -4.40
N TYR A 119 -10.21 13.09 -4.79
CA TYR A 119 -10.34 12.09 -5.85
C TYR A 119 -10.05 10.71 -5.28
N ASP A 120 -10.81 9.72 -5.71
CA ASP A 120 -10.66 8.34 -5.30
C ASP A 120 -10.20 7.49 -6.47
N ALA A 121 -9.36 6.49 -6.20
CA ALA A 121 -8.87 5.52 -7.15
C ALA A 121 -8.49 4.21 -6.44
N GLU A 122 -8.59 3.08 -7.13
CA GLU A 122 -8.20 1.76 -6.62
C GLU A 122 -6.98 1.23 -7.37
N ILE A 123 -5.98 0.72 -6.65
CA ILE A 123 -4.90 -0.07 -7.27
C ILE A 123 -5.31 -1.54 -7.30
N VAL A 124 -5.46 -2.08 -8.50
CA VAL A 124 -5.81 -3.48 -8.75
C VAL A 124 -4.56 -4.25 -9.12
N ILE A 125 -4.20 -5.25 -8.31
CA ILE A 125 -3.09 -6.17 -8.54
C ILE A 125 -3.63 -7.35 -9.38
N THR A 126 -2.92 -7.70 -10.45
CA THR A 126 -3.31 -8.80 -11.35
C THR A 126 -2.53 -10.10 -11.11
N ASN A 127 -1.44 -10.05 -10.34
CA ASN A 127 -0.64 -11.22 -10.00
C ASN A 127 -1.25 -11.98 -8.81
N ASN A 128 -1.91 -13.10 -9.08
CA ASN A 128 -2.57 -13.91 -8.05
C ASN A 128 -1.58 -14.52 -7.05
N ALA A 129 -0.41 -14.97 -7.52
CA ALA A 129 0.60 -15.53 -6.62
C ALA A 129 1.10 -14.50 -5.59
N TYR A 130 1.16 -13.23 -5.99
CA TYR A 130 1.45 -12.13 -5.06
C TYR A 130 0.32 -11.90 -4.07
N LEU A 131 -0.93 -11.94 -4.52
CA LEU A 131 -2.11 -11.79 -3.65
C LEU A 131 -2.20 -12.92 -2.62
N ASP A 132 -1.94 -14.16 -3.02
CA ASP A 132 -1.92 -15.32 -2.12
C ASP A 132 -0.83 -15.14 -1.05
N ALA A 133 0.36 -14.70 -1.43
CA ALA A 133 1.45 -14.42 -0.49
C ALA A 133 1.13 -13.27 0.50
N LEU A 134 0.36 -12.25 0.08
CA LEU A 134 -0.14 -11.21 0.97
C LEU A 134 -1.15 -11.75 1.97
N LEU A 135 -2.04 -12.65 1.54
CA LEU A 135 -3.03 -13.29 2.40
C LEU A 135 -2.37 -14.18 3.45
N ASP A 136 -1.38 -14.99 3.06
CA ASP A 136 -0.63 -15.85 3.98
C ASP A 136 0.10 -15.03 5.06
N GLN A 137 0.67 -13.88 4.69
CA GLN A 137 1.29 -12.94 5.65
C GLN A 137 0.26 -12.37 6.62
N ALA A 138 -0.91 -11.96 6.11
CA ALA A 138 -1.99 -11.44 6.94
C ALA A 138 -2.48 -12.50 7.94
N ILE A 139 -2.72 -13.73 7.50
CA ILE A 139 -3.18 -14.84 8.35
C ILE A 139 -2.14 -15.17 9.43
N THR A 140 -0.87 -15.27 9.06
CA THR A 140 0.23 -15.55 10.01
C THR A 140 0.36 -14.45 11.06
N SER A 141 0.19 -13.18 10.66
CA SER A 141 0.20 -12.05 11.58
C SER A 141 -0.98 -12.04 12.55
N SER A 142 -2.16 -12.51 12.13
CA SER A 142 -3.34 -12.63 13.01
C SER A 142 -3.28 -13.83 13.97
N SER A 143 -2.71 -14.97 13.56
CA SER A 143 -2.60 -16.14 14.43
C SER A 143 -1.54 -15.95 15.53
N SER A 144 -0.55 -15.09 15.33
CA SER A 144 0.50 -14.82 16.32
C SER A 144 0.03 -13.93 17.48
N SER A 145 -1.07 -13.18 17.33
CA SER A 145 -1.64 -12.33 18.39
C SER A 145 -2.58 -13.07 19.35
N GLU A 146 -3.10 -14.25 18.98
CA GLU A 146 -3.99 -15.04 19.86
C GLU A 146 -3.21 -15.86 20.90
N ILE A 147 -1.95 -16.22 20.63
CA ILE A 147 -1.14 -17.05 21.53
C ILE A 147 -0.59 -16.28 22.75
N ASN A 148 -0.52 -14.95 22.70
CA ASN A 148 -0.01 -14.13 23.81
C ASN A 148 -1.10 -13.64 24.78
N ALA A 149 -2.38 -13.93 24.52
CA ALA A 149 -3.47 -13.54 25.40
C ALA A 149 -3.83 -14.62 26.45
N GLU A 150 -3.26 -15.82 26.34
CA GLU A 150 -3.63 -16.98 27.17
C GLU A 150 -2.51 -17.42 28.14
N GLU A 151 -1.44 -16.63 28.31
CA GLU A 151 -0.34 -16.93 29.26
C GLU A 151 -0.13 -15.81 30.31
N THR A 152 -1.20 -15.15 30.74
CA THR A 152 -1.11 -14.18 31.87
C THR A 152 -2.10 -14.40 33.01
N ASP A 153 -3.00 -15.38 32.94
CA ASP A 153 -4.04 -15.58 33.98
C ASP A 153 -3.73 -16.66 35.04
N GLU A 154 -2.62 -17.42 34.91
CA GLU A 154 -2.32 -18.50 35.86
C GLU A 154 -1.36 -18.13 37.01
N LEU A 155 -0.76 -16.94 37.03
CA LEU A 155 0.26 -16.59 38.05
C LEU A 155 -0.25 -15.71 39.21
N GLU A 156 -1.51 -15.27 39.21
CA GLU A 156 -2.07 -14.42 40.29
C GLU A 156 -2.85 -15.18 41.38
N SER A 157 -3.08 -16.49 41.21
CA SER A 157 -3.90 -17.29 42.14
C SER A 157 -3.12 -17.83 43.35
N ASP A 158 -1.79 -17.93 43.28
CA ASP A 158 -0.97 -18.58 44.31
C ASP A 158 -0.45 -17.63 45.41
N SER A 159 -0.58 -16.31 45.25
CA SER A 159 -0.10 -15.34 46.24
C SER A 159 -1.11 -14.93 47.31
N MET A 160 -2.36 -15.40 47.23
CA MET A 160 -3.46 -15.00 48.14
C MET A 160 -3.80 -16.01 49.24
N LEU A 161 -3.04 -17.10 49.39
CA LEU A 161 -3.31 -18.14 50.40
C LEU A 161 -2.41 -18.09 51.65
N TYR A 162 -1.77 -16.94 51.96
CA TYR A 162 -0.85 -16.83 53.10
C TYR A 162 -1.14 -15.71 54.11
N GLN A 163 -2.29 -15.04 54.05
CA GLN A 163 -2.66 -14.00 55.03
C GLN A 163 -3.78 -14.39 56.02
N GLY A 164 -4.15 -15.67 56.11
CA GLY A 164 -5.34 -16.12 56.84
C GLY A 164 -5.15 -16.79 58.21
N GLN A 165 -3.96 -16.81 58.82
CA GLN A 165 -3.78 -17.43 60.15
C GLN A 165 -2.96 -16.55 61.10
N ALA A 166 -3.62 -15.55 61.65
CA ALA A 166 -3.27 -14.99 62.95
C ALA A 166 -4.53 -14.94 63.82
N LEU A 167 -4.37 -15.34 65.09
CA LEU A 167 -5.26 -15.10 66.24
C LEU A 167 -6.35 -16.15 66.52
N THR A 168 -6.01 -17.21 67.28
CA THR A 168 -6.63 -17.62 68.57
C THR A 168 -5.57 -18.50 69.27
N SER A 169 -5.29 -18.52 70.57
CA SER A 169 -6.06 -18.17 71.75
C SER A 169 -5.10 -17.85 72.91
N SER A 170 -5.49 -16.88 73.73
CA SER A 170 -5.02 -16.70 75.10
C SER A 170 -6.08 -17.28 76.03
N ALA A 171 -5.74 -18.24 76.90
CA ALA A 171 -6.41 -18.44 78.19
C ALA A 171 -5.74 -19.55 79.02
N SER A 172 -5.23 -19.09 80.17
CA SER A 172 -4.92 -19.79 81.43
C SER A 172 -3.67 -20.66 81.54
#